data_AF-Q9U7K4-F1
#
_entry.id   AF-Q9U7K4-F1
#
_cell.length_a   1.000
_cell.length_b   1.000
_cell.length_c   1.000
_cell.angle_alpha   90.00
_cell.angle_beta   90.00
_cell.angle_gamma   90.00
#
_symmetry.space_group_name_H-M   'P 1'
#
loop_
_entity.id
_entity.type
_entity.pdbx_description
1 polymer ?
#
loop_
_entity_poly.entity_id
_entity_poly.type
_entity_poly.pdbx_seq_one_letter_code
_entity_poly.pdbx_strand_id
1 'polypeptide(L)' 'HHNLETIETTSTTTNKLLAEVCMAAKYEAQSLKNYHAQYRGNNTDLNTNICTVL' A
#
# COMPACT_ATOMS: atom_id res chain seq x y z
N HIS A 1 5.68 -2.25 -12.45
CA HIS A 1 5.27 -2.62 -11.08
C HIS A 1 6.30 -2.09 -10.11
N HIS A 2 5.90 -1.59 -8.94
CA HIS A 2 6.82 -1.04 -7.95
C HIS A 2 6.52 -1.73 -6.62
N ASN A 3 7.29 -2.78 -6.30
CA ASN A 3 7.16 -3.60 -5.10
C ASN A 3 8.50 -3.70 -4.39
N LEU A 4 8.47 -3.88 -3.07
CA LEU A 4 9.65 -3.89 -2.22
C LEU A 4 10.65 -5.01 -2.57
N GLU A 5 10.20 -6.07 -3.24
CA GLU A 5 11.06 -7.19 -3.69
C GLU A 5 12.05 -6.78 -4.79
N THR A 6 11.80 -5.67 -5.49
CA THR A 6 12.65 -5.17 -6.57
C THR A 6 13.56 -4.01 -6.15
N ILE A 7 13.53 -3.64 -4.86
CA ILE A 7 14.32 -2.52 -4.32
C ILE A 7 15.75 -2.98 -4.05
N GLU A 8 16.72 -2.22 -4.57
CA GLU A 8 18.14 -2.39 -4.26
C GLU A 8 18.43 -1.89 -2.84
N THR A 9 18.44 -2.80 -1.87
CA THR A 9 18.64 -2.49 -0.44
C THR A 9 20.08 -2.12 -0.08
N THR A 10 21.03 -2.38 -0.97
CA THR A 10 22.46 -2.05 -0.86
C THR A 10 22.77 -0.61 -1.25
N SER A 11 21.77 0.18 -1.68
CA SER A 11 21.99 1.57 -2.06
C SER A 11 22.46 2.40 -0.85
N THR A 12 23.71 2.83 -0.89
CA THR A 12 24.45 3.54 0.17
C THR A 12 23.93 4.95 0.50
N THR A 13 22.80 5.36 -0.09
CA THR A 13 22.13 6.64 0.21
C THR A 13 20.76 6.37 0.83
N THR A 14 20.67 6.48 2.16
CA THR A 14 19.46 6.24 2.98
C THR A 14 18.19 6.90 2.41
N ASN A 15 18.34 8.04 1.72
CA ASN A 15 17.22 8.76 1.11
C ASN A 15 16.58 8.02 -0.07
N LYS A 16 17.33 7.19 -0.81
CA LYS A 16 16.77 6.44 -1.95
C LYS A 16 15.88 5.30 -1.48
N LEU A 17 16.31 4.53 -0.48
CA LEU A 17 15.51 3.47 0.11
C LEU A 17 14.21 4.02 0.71
N LEU A 18 14.29 5.13 1.45
CA LEU A 18 13.10 5.77 2.01
C LEU A 18 12.11 6.22 0.92
N ALA A 19 12.62 6.82 -0.17
CA ALA A 19 11.77 7.24 -1.28
C ALA A 19 11.07 6.06 -1.98
N GLU A 20 11.78 4.96 -2.20
CA GLU A 20 11.21 3.75 -2.82
C GLU A 20 10.19 3.07 -1.92
N VAL A 21 10.44 2.99 -0.61
CA VAL A 21 9.47 2.48 0.39
C VAL A 21 8.23 3.36 0.46
N CYS A 22 8.38 4.69 0.51
CA CYS A 22 7.24 5.61 0.52
C CYS A 22 6.41 5.51 -0.78
N MET A 23 7.07 5.32 -1.92
CA MET A 23 6.39 5.15 -3.19
C MET A 23 5.61 3.83 -3.25
N ALA A 24 6.21 2.73 -2.78
CA ALA A 24 5.53 1.44 -2.65
C ALA A 24 4.31 1.53 -1.72
N ALA A 25 4.46 2.12 -0.53
CA ALA A 25 3.37 2.31 0.43
C ALA A 25 2.21 3.15 -0.15
N LYS A 26 2.51 4.17 -0.97
CA LYS A 26 1.48 4.95 -1.68
C LYS A 26 0.67 4.09 -2.66
N TYR A 27 1.33 3.23 -3.44
CA TYR A 27 0.65 2.36 -4.41
C TYR A 27 -0.17 1.27 -3.73
N GLU A 28 0.36 0.67 -2.67
CA GLU A 28 -0.35 -0.27 -1.78
C GLU A 28 -1.64 0.37 -1.23
N ALA A 29 -1.53 1.56 -0.64
CA ALA A 29 -2.69 2.27 -0.09
C ALA A 29 -3.73 2.67 -1.15
N GLN A 30 -3.31 3.01 -2.37
CA GLN A 30 -4.23 3.28 -3.47
C GLN A 30 -4.99 2.02 -3.91
N SER A 31 -4.28 0.89 -4.03
CA SER A 31 -4.87 -0.40 -4.38
C SER A 31 -5.88 -0.82 -3.31
N LEU A 32 -5.52 -0.65 -2.03
CA LEU A 32 -6.39 -0.99 -0.92
C LEU A 32 -7.67 -0.15 -0.86
N LYS A 33 -7.64 1.14 -1.22
CA LYS A 33 -8.87 1.96 -1.32
C LYS A 33 -9.89 1.35 -2.28
N ASN A 34 -9.42 0.86 -3.44
CA ASN A 34 -10.29 0.23 -4.42
C ASN A 34 -10.83 -1.11 -3.94
N TYR A 35 -9.99 -1.94 -3.31
CA TYR A 35 -10.43 -3.20 -2.72
C TYR A 35 -11.40 -2.99 -1.54
N HIS A 36 -11.12 -2.01 -0.68
CA HIS A 36 -11.97 -1.67 0.45
C HIS A 36 -13.36 -1.18 -0.02
N ALA A 37 -13.42 -0.34 -1.05
CA ALA A 37 -14.69 0.11 -1.63
C ALA A 37 -15.51 -1.06 -2.20
N GLN A 38 -14.87 -1.97 -2.94
CA GLN A 38 -15.51 -3.19 -3.45
C GLN A 38 -15.98 -4.11 -2.31
N TYR A 39 -15.14 -4.31 -1.30
CA TYR A 39 -15.45 -5.14 -0.14
C TYR A 39 -16.65 -4.59 0.64
N ARG A 40 -16.69 -3.28 0.90
CA ARG A 40 -17.84 -2.60 1.52
C ARG A 40 -19.11 -2.68 0.67
N GLY A 41 -18.99 -2.59 -0.65
CA GLY A 41 -20.12 -2.73 -1.56
C GLY A 41 -20.75 -4.12 -1.54
N ASN A 42 -19.93 -5.16 -1.39
CA ASN A 42 -20.39 -6.55 -1.31
C ASN A 42 -20.79 -7.00 0.10
N ASN A 43 -20.34 -6.28 1.14
CA ASN A 43 -20.60 -6.58 2.55
C ASN A 43 -21.16 -5.32 3.24
N THR A 44 -22.34 -4.87 2.80
CA THR A 44 -22.95 -3.60 3.25
C THR A 44 -23.33 -3.60 4.73
N ASP A 45 -23.44 -4.77 5.35
CA ASP A 45 -23.64 -4.98 6.78
C ASP A 45 -22.35 -4.84 7.61
N LEU A 46 -21.18 -4.94 6.96
CA LEU A 46 -19.89 -4.88 7.62
C LEU A 46 -19.34 -3.44 7.65
N ASN A 47 -19.36 -2.83 8.84
CA ASN A 47 -18.76 -1.50 9.07
C ASN A 47 -17.30 -1.62 9.53
N THR A 48 -16.40 -1.97 8.62
CA THR A 48 -14.95 -1.92 8.87
C THR A 48 -14.35 -0.59 8.39
N ASN A 49 -13.36 -0.08 9.12
CA ASN A 49 -12.61 1.11 8.73
C ASN A 49 -11.46 0.71 7.79
N ILE A 50 -11.11 1.54 6.82
CA ILE A 50 -9.98 1.27 5.91
C ILE A 50 -8.64 1.12 6.66
N CYS A 51 -8.48 1.79 7.81
CA CYS A 51 -7.32 1.66 8.69
C CYS A 51 -7.20 0.29 9.37
N THR A 52 -8.25 -0.54 9.34
CA THR A 52 -8.21 -1.92 9.87
C THR A 52 -7.67 -2.91 8.84
N VAL A 53 -7.51 -2.49 7.57
CA VAL A 53 -7.08 -3.33 6.44
C VAL A 53 -5.72 -2.88 5.86
N LEU A 54 -5.21 -1.73 6.33
CA LEU A 54 -3.85 -1.22 6.09
C LEU A 54 -2.87 -1.87 7.07
#